data_AF-A0A7J9X2U0-F1
#
_entry.id   AF-A0A7J9X2U0-F1
#
_cell.length_a   1.000
_cell.length_b   1.000
_cell.length_c   1.000
_cell.angle_alpha   90.00
_cell.angle_beta   90.00
_cell.angle_gamma   90.00
#
_symmetry.space_group_name_H-M   'P 1'
#
loop_
_entity.id
_entity.type
_entity.pdbx_description
1 polymer ?
#
loop_
_entity_poly.entity_id
_entity_poly.type
_entity_poly.pdbx_seq_one_letter_code
_entity_poly.pdbx_strand_id
1 'polypeptide(L)' 'MAKVKTTLSLDEVLMRQVRVRAARAGTSQSEMLERALREGLGILDRLRAKANLDEEEAVRLATEVVHEVRAGRDLDRAP' A
#
# COMPACT_ATOMS: atom_id res chain seq x y z
N MET A 1 -2.11 -5.82 -20.34
CA MET A 1 -1.24 -6.73 -19.55
C MET A 1 -2.06 -7.92 -19.10
N ALA A 2 -1.45 -9.10 -18.95
CA ALA A 2 -2.12 -10.27 -18.40
C ALA A 2 -2.52 -10.01 -16.93
N LYS A 3 -3.75 -10.36 -16.55
CA LYS A 3 -4.23 -10.23 -15.18
C LYS A 3 -3.88 -11.48 -14.38
N VAL A 4 -3.30 -11.32 -13.19
CA VAL A 4 -3.03 -12.42 -12.25
C VAL A 4 -4.14 -12.47 -11.20
N LYS A 5 -4.83 -13.61 -11.10
CA LYS A 5 -5.86 -13.82 -10.07
C LYS A 5 -5.18 -14.05 -8.73
N THR A 6 -5.49 -13.18 -7.76
CA THR A 6 -4.94 -13.24 -6.40
C THR A 6 -6.08 -13.18 -5.39
N THR A 7 -5.99 -14.01 -4.34
CA THR A 7 -6.92 -13.96 -3.20
C THR A 7 -6.23 -13.23 -2.06
N LEU A 8 -6.91 -12.23 -1.49
CA LEU A 8 -6.38 -11.40 -0.41
C LEU A 8 -7.40 -11.40 0.74
N SER A 9 -6.91 -11.45 1.97
CA SER A 9 -7.74 -11.17 3.15
C SER A 9 -7.61 -9.69 3.49
N LEU A 10 -8.73 -8.98 3.52
CA LEU A 10 -8.79 -7.54 3.81
C LEU A 10 -9.78 -7.31 4.93
N ASP A 11 -9.55 -6.23 5.68
CA ASP A 11 -10.49 -5.77 6.68
C ASP A 11 -11.89 -5.53 6.08
N GLU A 12 -12.93 -5.92 6.82
CA GLU A 12 -14.31 -5.87 6.34
C GLU A 12 -14.78 -4.43 6.09
N VAL A 13 -14.40 -3.50 6.96
CA VAL A 13 -14.75 -2.08 6.84
C VAL A 13 -14.08 -1.50 5.60
N LEU A 14 -12.81 -1.84 5.35
CA LEU A 14 -12.12 -1.47 4.13
C LEU A 14 -12.82 -2.00 2.88
N MET A 15 -13.21 -3.28 2.86
CA MET A 15 -13.95 -3.87 1.74
C MET A 15 -15.31 -3.21 1.52
N ARG A 16 -15.99 -2.77 2.59
CA ARG A 16 -17.21 -1.97 2.47
C ARG A 16 -16.95 -0.62 1.80
N GLN A 17 -15.88 0.07 2.15
CA GLN A 17 -15.52 1.33 1.50
C GLN A 17 -15.20 1.15 0.01
N VAL A 18 -14.48 0.09 -0.36
CA VAL A 18 -14.20 -0.25 -1.76
C VAL A 18 -15.50 -0.44 -2.54
N ARG A 19 -16.45 -1.20 -1.98
CA ARG A 19 -17.77 -1.42 -2.60
C ARG A 19 -18.53 -0.12 -2.86
N VAL A 20 -18.59 0.76 -1.86
CA VAL A 20 -19.28 2.06 -1.99
C VAL A 20 -18.61 2.93 -3.05
N ARG A 21 -17.28 3.01 -3.05
CA ARG A 21 -16.54 3.81 -4.04
C ARG A 21 -16.70 3.26 -5.46
N ALA A 22 -16.63 1.94 -5.62
CA ALA A 22 -16.81 1.29 -6.92
C ALA A 22 -18.21 1.58 -7.49
N ALA A 23 -19.25 1.44 -6.66
CA ALA A 23 -20.62 1.77 -7.05
C ALA A 23 -20.79 3.23 -7.45
N ARG A 24 -20.21 4.18 -6.68
CA ARG A 24 -20.25 5.61 -7.00
C ARG A 24 -19.51 5.96 -8.29
N ALA A 25 -18.43 5.25 -8.60
CA ALA A 25 -17.64 5.45 -9.80
C ALA A 25 -18.21 4.72 -11.03
N GLY A 26 -19.21 3.85 -10.85
CA GLY A 26 -19.70 2.99 -11.93
C GLY A 26 -18.68 1.95 -12.40
N THR A 27 -17.72 1.57 -11.55
CA THR A 27 -16.64 0.62 -11.89
C THR A 27 -16.72 -0.64 -11.04
N SER A 28 -16.00 -1.69 -11.45
CA SER A 28 -15.89 -2.91 -10.66
C SER A 28 -15.01 -2.72 -9.42
N GLN A 29 -15.24 -3.56 -8.40
CA GLN A 29 -14.37 -3.59 -7.20
C GLN A 29 -12.91 -3.90 -7.58
N SER A 30 -12.70 -4.79 -8.56
CA SER A 30 -11.36 -5.16 -9.00
C SER A 30 -10.63 -3.98 -9.65
N GLU A 31 -11.29 -3.18 -10.47
CA GLU A 31 -10.70 -1.96 -11.06
C GLU A 31 -10.44 -0.89 -10.01
N MET A 32 -11.34 -0.73 -9.04
CA MET A 32 -11.15 0.19 -7.92
C MET A 32 -9.92 -0.20 -7.10
N LEU A 33 -9.76 -1.50 -6.79
CA LEU A 33 -8.59 -2.03 -6.08
C LEU A 33 -7.32 -1.88 -6.92
N GLU A 34 -7.36 -2.22 -8.21
CA GLU A 34 -6.21 -2.09 -9.11
C GLU A 34 -5.72 -0.63 -9.19
N ARG A 35 -6.65 0.33 -9.31
CA ARG A 35 -6.32 1.76 -9.30
C ARG A 35 -5.69 2.19 -7.98
N ALA A 36 -6.31 1.84 -6.85
CA ALA A 36 -5.79 2.18 -5.54
C ALA A 36 -4.38 1.58 -5.29
N LEU A 37 -4.17 0.34 -5.73
CA LEU A 37 -2.86 -0.32 -5.66
C LEU A 37 -1.83 0.40 -6.55
N ARG A 38 -2.18 0.78 -7.78
CA ARG A 38 -1.28 1.55 -8.65
C ARG A 38 -0.91 2.90 -8.06
N GLU A 39 -1.89 3.63 -7.51
CA GLU A 39 -1.66 4.93 -6.89
C GLU A 39 -0.78 4.80 -5.65
N GLY A 40 -1.07 3.82 -4.78
CA GLY A 40 -0.29 3.55 -3.57
C GLY A 40 1.14 3.11 -3.87
N LEU A 41 1.33 2.13 -4.75
CA LEU A 41 2.65 1.65 -5.15
C LEU A 41 3.43 2.73 -5.91
N GLY A 42 2.77 3.52 -6.75
CA GLY A 42 3.41 4.64 -7.45
C GLY A 42 3.89 5.77 -6.51
N ILE A 43 3.33 5.89 -5.30
CA ILE A 43 3.91 6.75 -4.26
C ILE A 43 5.23 6.15 -3.76
N LEU A 44 5.28 4.84 -3.50
CA LEU A 44 6.50 4.17 -3.07
C LEU A 44 7.61 4.30 -4.10
N ASP A 45 7.30 4.16 -5.38
CA ASP A 45 8.29 4.34 -6.46
C ASP A 45 8.84 5.77 -6.48
N ARG A 46 7.98 6.78 -6.30
CA ARG A 46 8.40 8.18 -6.19
C ARG A 46 9.24 8.45 -4.94
N LEU A 47 8.92 7.83 -3.81
CA LEU A 47 9.70 7.94 -2.59
C LEU A 47 11.07 7.28 -2.76
N ARG A 48 11.14 6.09 -3.33
CA ARG A 48 12.40 5.41 -3.66
C ARG A 48 13.28 6.23 -4.59
N ALA A 49 12.69 6.79 -5.65
CA ALA A 49 13.41 7.68 -6.57
C ALA A 49 14.01 8.91 -5.88
N LYS A 50 13.38 9.38 -4.78
CA LYS A 50 13.89 10.50 -3.97
C LYS A 50 14.90 10.08 -2.90
N ALA A 51 14.77 8.87 -2.36
CA ALA A 51 15.54 8.43 -1.21
C ALA A 51 17.04 8.29 -1.50
N ASN A 52 17.43 8.05 -2.77
CA ASN A 52 18.82 7.85 -3.19
C ASN A 52 19.62 6.93 -2.24
N LEU A 53 18.96 5.89 -1.74
CA LEU A 53 19.53 4.86 -0.88
C LEU A 53 19.95 3.68 -1.75
N ASP A 54 21.04 3.00 -1.37
CA ASP A 54 21.35 1.72 -1.96
C ASP A 54 20.29 0.66 -1.56
N GLU A 55 20.24 -0.44 -2.31
CA GLU A 55 19.24 -1.49 -2.13
C GLU A 55 19.32 -2.15 -0.75
N GLU A 56 20.53 -2.30 -0.20
CA GLU A 56 20.77 -2.96 1.08
C GLU A 56 20.34 -2.06 2.25
N GLU A 57 20.65 -0.77 2.18
CA GLU A 57 20.19 0.27 3.11
C GLU A 57 18.67 0.41 3.09
N ALA A 58 18.06 0.39 1.91
CA ALA A 58 16.61 0.46 1.77
C ALA A 58 15.90 -0.75 2.40
N VAL A 59 16.44 -1.96 2.23
CA VAL A 59 15.90 -3.18 2.83
C VAL A 59 16.05 -3.16 4.35
N ARG A 60 17.23 -2.79 4.88
CA ARG A 60 17.43 -2.66 6.32
C ARG A 60 16.44 -1.68 6.95
N LEU A 61 16.31 -0.48 6.37
CA LEU A 61 15.41 0.55 6.86
C LEU A 61 13.95 0.08 6.83
N ALA A 62 13.52 -0.58 5.75
CA ALA A 62 12.16 -1.12 5.66
C ALA A 62 11.89 -2.19 6.74
N THR A 63 12.86 -3.06 6.99
CA THR A 63 12.77 -4.09 8.03
C THR A 63 12.67 -3.48 9.42
N GLU A 64 13.51 -2.48 9.73
CA GLU A 64 13.46 -1.75 11.02
C GLU A 64 12.08 -1.11 11.25
N VAL A 65 11.56 -0.37 10.28
CA VAL A 65 10.24 0.28 10.38
C VAL A 65 9.11 -0.74 10.57
N VAL A 66 9.14 -1.86 9.83
CA VAL A 66 8.13 -2.93 10.01
C VAL A 66 8.20 -3.53 11.41
N HIS A 67 9.40 -3.71 11.97
CA HIS A 67 9.57 -4.18 13.34
C HIS A 67 9.05 -3.17 14.37
N GLU A 68 9.24 -1.87 14.16
CA GLU A 68 8.75 -0.81 15.04
C GLU A 68 7.22 -0.72 15.07
N VAL A 69 6.58 -0.77 13.90
CA VAL A 69 5.12 -0.78 13.78
C VAL A 69 4.52 -2.02 14.45
N ARG A 70 5.15 -3.19 14.27
CA ARG A 70 4.74 -4.44 14.94
C ARG A 70 4.94 -4.41 16.45
N ALA A 71 5.92 -3.66 16.93
CA ALA A 71 6.17 -3.45 18.35
C ALA A 71 5.20 -2.45 19.00
N GLY A 72 4.25 -1.90 18.24
CA GLY A 72 3.24 -0.95 18.73
C GLY A 72 3.82 0.42 19.09
N ARG A 73 4.98 0.79 18.53
CA ARG A 73 5.53 2.14 18.66
C ARG A 73 4.92 3.01 17.57
N ASP A 74 4.08 3.97 17.97
CA ASP A 74 3.52 4.97 17.06
C ASP A 74 4.66 5.75 16.38
N LEU A 75 4.61 5.81 15.05
CA LEU A 75 5.53 6.58 14.20
C LEU A 75 5.31 8.11 14.31
N ASP A 76 4.39 8.57 15.16
CA ASP A 76 4.08 9.99 15.41
C ASP A 76 5.18 10.74 16.19
N ARG A 77 6.36 10.14 16.35
CA ARG A 77 7.50 10.76 17.01
C ARG A 77 8.78 10.58 16.21
N ALA A 78 8.89 11.32 15.11
CA ALA A 78 10.18 11.73 14.59
C ALA A 78 10.23 13.28 14.54
N PRO A 79 11.34 13.92 14.97
CA PRO A 79 11.51 15.37 14.97
C PRO A 79 11.56 15.99 13.57
#